data_AF-A0A358GIT8-F1
#
_entry.id   AF-A0A358GIT8-F1
#
_cell.length_a   1.000
_cell.length_b   1.000
_cell.length_c   1.000
_cell.angle_alpha   90.00
_cell.angle_beta   90.00
_cell.angle_gamma   90.00
#
_symmetry.space_group_name_H-M   'P 1'
#
loop_
_entity.id
_entity.type
_entity.pdbx_description
1 polymer ?
#
loop_
_entity_poly.entity_id
_entity_poly.type
_entity_poly.pdbx_seq_one_letter_code
_entity_poly.pdbx_strand_id
1 'polypeptide(L)'
;MKKATLLFAAIFMFLLSIAPSASAAGDRLINDIMYNNSIPLVSNNIRFSLQYSVYGDLQLWDNRTRTMLWNTKTSDTRINHFKIDYWSGKLVLQDPQNTPYWTSDNKAWSTSYYGADNVPPNLRGNVLIVQNDGNLVLYNTETPSAGWYPVWASNTGGH
;
A
#
# COMPACT_ATOMS: atom_id res chain seq x y z
N MET A 1 -25.73 33.86 -25.00
CA MET A 1 -26.41 33.05 -23.98
C MET A 1 -25.49 31.93 -23.52
N LYS A 2 -25.27 31.87 -22.19
CA LYS A 2 -24.89 30.73 -21.34
C LYS A 2 -23.50 30.06 -21.53
N LYS A 3 -22.77 30.17 -20.42
CA LYS A 3 -21.52 29.52 -20.00
C LYS A 3 -21.68 27.99 -19.91
N ALA A 4 -20.58 27.27 -20.08
CA ALA A 4 -20.22 26.14 -19.22
C ALA A 4 -18.71 25.88 -19.30
N THR A 5 -18.05 25.98 -18.14
CA THR A 5 -16.67 25.60 -17.85
C THR A 5 -16.72 24.39 -16.90
N LEU A 6 -15.59 23.65 -16.77
CA LEU A 6 -15.24 22.61 -15.77
C LEU A 6 -15.58 21.16 -16.19
N LEU A 7 -14.78 20.10 -15.93
CA LEU A 7 -13.60 19.89 -15.07
C LEU A 7 -12.83 18.60 -15.47
N PHE A 8 -11.55 18.56 -15.08
CA PHE A 8 -10.57 17.46 -14.98
C PHE A 8 -11.09 16.06 -14.53
N ALA A 9 -10.45 14.98 -15.01
CA ALA A 9 -9.57 14.11 -14.20
C ALA A 9 -9.13 12.82 -14.95
N ALA A 10 -7.81 12.65 -15.00
CA ALA A 10 -7.01 11.45 -15.28
C ALA A 10 -7.72 10.13 -15.67
N ILE A 11 -7.70 9.80 -16.97
CA ILE A 11 -7.73 8.41 -17.45
C ILE A 11 -6.40 8.16 -18.14
N PHE A 12 -5.35 7.89 -17.37
CA PHE A 12 -4.12 7.34 -17.94
C PHE A 12 -3.34 6.59 -16.87
N MET A 13 -3.50 5.26 -16.83
CA MET A 13 -2.48 4.30 -16.42
C MET A 13 -3.04 2.87 -16.53
N PHE A 14 -3.28 2.43 -17.76
CA PHE A 14 -3.35 1.00 -18.09
C PHE A 14 -2.20 0.73 -19.07
N LEU A 15 -0.98 0.62 -18.55
CA LEU A 15 0.16 0.13 -19.32
C LEU A 15 0.69 -1.11 -18.62
N LEU A 16 0.48 -2.25 -19.29
CA LEU A 16 1.22 -3.49 -19.08
C LEU A 16 2.72 -3.20 -19.21
N SER A 17 3.47 -3.30 -18.11
CA SER A 17 4.93 -3.31 -18.17
C SER A 17 5.43 -4.75 -18.22
N ILE A 18 5.95 -5.14 -19.38
CA ILE A 18 6.84 -6.30 -19.53
C ILE A 18 8.26 -5.74 -19.46
N ALA A 19 9.03 -6.11 -18.43
CA ALA A 19 10.48 -5.93 -18.41
C ALA A 19 11.15 -7.07 -17.61
N PRO A 20 12.24 -7.68 -18.13
CA PRO A 20 12.91 -8.78 -17.44
C PRO A 20 14.05 -8.31 -16.51
N SER A 21 14.15 -9.03 -15.38
CA SER A 21 15.33 -9.37 -14.56
C SER A 21 16.15 -8.25 -13.87
N ALA A 22 15.75 -7.94 -12.64
CA ALA A 22 16.58 -8.11 -11.43
C ALA A 22 15.59 -8.36 -10.27
N SER A 23 15.92 -9.26 -9.35
CA SER A 23 15.06 -9.82 -8.30
C SER A 23 14.54 -8.78 -7.29
N ALA A 24 13.59 -7.95 -7.70
CA ALA A 24 12.67 -7.23 -6.84
C ALA A 24 11.35 -8.01 -6.80
N ALA A 25 10.70 -8.06 -5.64
CA ALA A 25 9.29 -8.44 -5.65
C ALA A 25 8.58 -7.36 -6.48
N GLY A 26 7.51 -7.74 -7.17
CA GLY A 26 6.74 -6.78 -7.96
C GLY A 26 6.29 -5.58 -7.13
N ASP A 27 5.60 -4.65 -7.77
CA ASP A 27 5.03 -3.47 -7.11
C ASP A 27 3.95 -3.78 -6.06
N ARG A 28 3.58 -5.05 -5.88
CA ARG A 28 2.37 -5.43 -5.17
C ARG A 28 2.49 -6.68 -4.29
N LEU A 29 1.71 -6.67 -3.21
CA LEU A 29 1.38 -7.83 -2.38
C LEU A 29 -0.09 -8.18 -2.59
N ILE A 30 -0.37 -9.42 -3.00
CA ILE A 30 -1.74 -9.92 -3.24
C ILE A 30 -1.92 -11.20 -2.44
N ASN A 31 -2.72 -11.16 -1.36
CA ASN A 31 -2.99 -12.33 -0.51
C ASN A 31 -1.74 -13.13 -0.10
N ASP A 32 -0.61 -12.44 0.05
CA ASP A 32 0.70 -13.03 0.28
C ASP A 32 1.38 -12.38 1.50
N ILE A 33 2.53 -12.94 1.88
CA ILE A 33 3.30 -12.56 3.05
C ILE A 33 4.68 -12.07 2.59
N MET A 34 5.04 -10.86 2.99
CA MET A 34 6.38 -10.32 2.87
C MET A 34 7.15 -10.61 4.15
N TYR A 35 8.20 -11.42 4.09
CA TYR A 35 9.07 -11.71 5.23
C TYR A 35 10.18 -10.66 5.37
N ASN A 36 10.75 -10.51 6.57
CA ASN A 36 11.78 -9.50 6.85
C ASN A 36 13.13 -9.71 6.12
N ASN A 37 13.34 -10.91 5.58
CA ASN A 37 14.47 -11.28 4.71
C ASN A 37 14.07 -11.34 3.23
N SER A 38 12.83 -10.98 2.89
CA SER A 38 12.37 -10.94 1.51
C SER A 38 12.97 -9.77 0.75
N ILE A 39 13.04 -9.92 -0.56
CA ILE A 39 13.29 -8.79 -1.46
C ILE A 39 12.20 -7.72 -1.27
N PRO A 40 12.55 -6.41 -1.31
CA PRO A 40 11.57 -5.33 -1.18
C PRO A 40 10.47 -5.40 -2.25
N LEU A 41 9.28 -4.89 -1.92
CA LEU A 41 8.33 -4.47 -2.96
C LEU A 41 8.87 -3.18 -3.57
N VAL A 42 8.85 -3.08 -4.90
CA VAL A 42 9.42 -1.93 -5.60
C VAL A 42 8.42 -1.41 -6.63
N SER A 43 8.17 -0.12 -6.62
CA SER A 43 7.36 0.57 -7.64
C SER A 43 7.84 0.29 -9.07
N ASN A 44 6.94 0.37 -10.05
CA ASN A 44 7.27 0.07 -11.45
C ASN A 44 8.37 0.98 -12.04
N ASN A 45 8.50 2.21 -11.54
CA ASN A 45 9.58 3.13 -11.94
C ASN A 45 10.88 2.94 -11.13
N ILE A 46 10.94 1.93 -10.25
CA ILE A 46 12.09 1.52 -9.45
C ILE A 46 12.51 2.56 -8.40
N ARG A 47 11.77 3.67 -8.27
CA ARG A 47 12.14 4.78 -7.38
C ARG A 47 11.80 4.50 -5.93
N PHE A 48 10.65 3.90 -5.67
CA PHE A 48 10.12 3.68 -4.33
C PHE A 48 10.16 2.21 -3.94
N SER A 49 10.53 1.91 -2.71
CA SER A 49 10.51 0.56 -2.15
C SER A 49 9.91 0.49 -0.76
N LEU A 50 9.19 -0.60 -0.49
CA LEU A 50 8.77 -1.02 0.85
C LEU A 50 9.71 -2.13 1.33
N GLN A 51 10.37 -1.92 2.46
CA GLN A 51 11.41 -2.81 2.97
C GLN A 51 11.45 -2.85 4.50
N TYR A 52 12.02 -3.92 5.04
CA TYR A 52 12.28 -4.05 6.47
C TYR A 52 13.57 -3.36 6.89
N SER A 53 13.57 -2.77 8.07
CA SER A 53 14.77 -2.46 8.84
C SER A 53 15.20 -3.69 9.66
N VAL A 54 16.49 -3.72 10.04
CA VAL A 54 17.07 -4.78 10.89
C VAL A 54 16.44 -4.85 12.30
N TYR A 55 15.67 -3.84 12.70
CA TYR A 55 15.00 -3.76 13.99
C TYR A 55 13.48 -4.07 13.92
N GLY A 56 12.98 -4.56 12.78
CA GLY A 56 11.57 -4.93 12.64
C GLY A 56 10.62 -3.76 12.35
N ASP A 57 11.15 -2.64 11.85
CA ASP A 57 10.35 -1.54 11.29
C ASP A 57 10.10 -1.79 9.80
N LEU A 58 8.86 -1.59 9.33
CA LEU A 58 8.54 -1.65 7.90
C LEU A 58 8.52 -0.24 7.35
N GLN A 59 9.31 0.01 6.30
CA GLN A 59 9.66 1.36 5.85
C GLN A 59 9.45 1.53 4.36
N LEU A 60 8.82 2.64 3.99
CA LEU A 60 8.69 3.10 2.61
C LEU A 60 9.76 4.15 2.32
N TRP A 61 10.55 3.93 1.27
CA TRP A 61 11.67 4.78 0.90
C TRP A 61 11.51 5.34 -0.51
N ASP A 62 11.92 6.60 -0.69
CA ASP A 62 12.40 7.11 -1.97
C ASP A 62 13.89 6.77 -2.10
N ASN A 63 14.20 5.77 -2.93
CA ASN A 63 15.57 5.28 -3.11
C ASN A 63 16.45 6.29 -3.86
N ARG A 64 15.85 7.15 -4.67
CA ARG A 64 16.59 8.16 -5.44
C ARG A 64 17.09 9.26 -4.51
N THR A 65 16.23 9.75 -3.62
CA THR A 65 16.61 10.82 -2.67
C THR A 65 17.12 10.29 -1.34
N ARG A 66 17.03 8.97 -1.10
CA ARG A 66 17.34 8.32 0.18
C ARG A 66 16.54 8.89 1.33
N THR A 67 15.26 9.13 1.09
CA THR A 67 14.35 9.69 2.08
C THR A 67 13.33 8.63 2.49
N MET A 68 13.20 8.40 3.80
CA MET A 68 12.12 7.56 4.32
C MET A 68 10.83 8.38 4.30
N LEU A 69 9.84 7.90 3.55
CA LEU A 69 8.55 8.59 3.37
C LEU A 69 7.56 8.20 4.48
N TRP A 70 7.57 6.94 4.88
CA TRP A 70 6.65 6.39 5.88
C TRP A 70 7.24 5.18 6.59
N ASN A 71 6.81 4.90 7.82
CA ASN A 71 7.12 3.67 8.53
C ASN A 71 6.05 3.24 9.54
N THR A 72 6.12 1.98 10.00
CA THR A 72 5.23 1.44 11.05
C THR A 72 5.59 1.92 12.45
N LYS A 73 6.80 2.48 12.64
CA LYS A 73 7.35 2.91 13.95
C LYS A 73 7.45 1.74 14.94
N THR A 74 7.64 0.54 14.43
CA THR A 74 7.85 -0.67 15.24
C THR A 74 9.33 -0.88 15.49
N SER A 75 9.68 -1.51 16.61
CA SER A 75 11.07 -1.78 16.99
C SER A 75 11.15 -3.05 17.83
N ASP A 76 11.01 -4.20 17.19
CA ASP A 76 11.16 -5.51 17.81
C ASP A 76 11.73 -6.50 16.77
N THR A 77 12.86 -7.11 17.08
CA THR A 77 13.56 -8.03 16.16
C THR A 77 12.81 -9.34 15.93
N ARG A 78 11.76 -9.64 16.71
CA ARG A 78 10.88 -10.80 16.49
C ARG A 78 9.91 -10.58 15.34
N ILE A 79 9.64 -9.32 14.98
CA ILE A 79 8.81 -9.00 13.83
C ILE A 79 9.49 -9.55 12.59
N ASN A 80 8.81 -10.45 11.89
CA ASN A 80 9.41 -11.13 10.75
C ASN A 80 8.53 -11.23 9.53
N HIS A 81 7.25 -10.84 9.60
CA HIS A 81 6.43 -10.81 8.40
C HIS A 81 5.26 -9.84 8.43
N PHE A 82 4.94 -9.37 7.23
CA PHE A 82 3.94 -8.37 6.92
C PHE A 82 2.99 -8.97 5.89
N LYS A 83 1.69 -8.86 6.12
CA LYS A 83 0.68 -9.49 5.29
C LYS A 83 -0.55 -8.62 5.15
N ILE A 84 -1.37 -8.97 4.16
CA ILE A 84 -2.79 -8.65 4.17
C ILE A 84 -3.49 -9.78 4.93
N ASP A 85 -4.09 -9.48 6.07
CA ASP A 85 -4.84 -10.48 6.83
C ASP A 85 -6.09 -10.90 6.06
N TYR A 86 -6.20 -12.19 5.76
CA TYR A 86 -7.25 -12.72 4.90
C TYR A 86 -8.65 -12.39 5.40
N TRP A 87 -8.92 -12.47 6.71
CA TRP A 87 -10.27 -12.28 7.25
C TRP A 87 -10.64 -10.81 7.36
N SER A 88 -9.76 -9.97 7.90
CA SER A 88 -10.04 -8.55 8.12
C SER A 88 -9.73 -7.66 6.91
N GLY A 89 -8.90 -8.12 5.98
CA GLY A 89 -8.35 -7.32 4.89
C GLY A 89 -7.49 -6.15 5.37
N LYS A 90 -6.99 -6.21 6.61
CA LYS A 90 -6.07 -5.22 7.17
C LYS A 90 -4.63 -5.61 6.85
N LEU A 91 -3.78 -4.60 6.77
CA LEU A 91 -2.34 -4.83 6.82
C LEU A 91 -1.97 -5.22 8.25
N VAL A 92 -1.14 -6.24 8.40
CA VAL A 92 -0.68 -6.74 9.70
C VAL A 92 0.81 -6.97 9.67
N LEU A 93 1.51 -6.41 10.64
CA LEU A 93 2.92 -6.67 10.93
C LEU A 93 3.01 -7.51 12.20
N GLN A 94 3.61 -8.70 12.13
CA GLN A 94 3.55 -9.68 13.21
C GLN A 94 4.82 -10.53 13.34
N ASP A 95 4.92 -11.26 14.45
CA ASP A 95 5.94 -12.28 14.70
C ASP A 95 5.48 -13.67 14.22
N PRO A 96 6.34 -14.71 14.23
CA PRO A 96 5.98 -16.06 13.78
C PRO A 96 4.84 -16.72 14.57
N GLN A 97 4.54 -16.22 15.78
CA GLN A 97 3.46 -16.70 16.63
C GLN A 97 2.13 -16.00 16.32
N ASN A 98 2.08 -15.14 15.30
CA ASN A 98 0.94 -14.30 14.92
C ASN A 98 0.58 -13.23 15.97
N THR A 99 1.54 -12.82 16.80
CA THR A 99 1.33 -11.65 17.68
C THR A 99 1.38 -10.39 16.82
N PRO A 100 0.31 -9.56 16.76
CA PRO A 100 0.33 -8.34 15.97
C PRO A 100 1.11 -7.23 16.70
N TYR A 101 2.04 -6.59 15.99
CA TYR A 101 2.80 -5.43 16.48
C TYR A 101 2.27 -4.13 15.86
N TRP A 102 1.73 -4.21 14.64
CA TRP A 102 1.07 -3.10 13.98
C TRP A 102 -0.05 -3.62 13.08
N THR A 103 -1.15 -2.88 12.99
CA THR A 103 -2.24 -3.16 12.04
C THR A 103 -2.73 -1.85 11.42
N SER A 104 -3.18 -1.90 10.17
CA SER A 104 -3.82 -0.74 9.55
C SER A 104 -5.21 -0.50 10.14
N ASP A 105 -5.56 0.79 10.31
CA ASP A 105 -6.93 1.20 10.61
C ASP A 105 -7.64 1.66 9.33
N ASN A 106 -8.14 0.70 8.57
CA ASN A 106 -8.84 0.96 7.31
C ASN A 106 -10.10 1.81 7.53
N LYS A 107 -10.81 1.63 8.67
CA LYS A 107 -12.05 2.35 8.95
C LYS A 107 -11.77 3.81 9.26
N ALA A 108 -10.82 4.10 10.15
CA ALA A 108 -10.46 5.48 10.46
C ALA A 108 -9.89 6.19 9.22
N TRP A 109 -8.98 5.53 8.48
CA TRP A 109 -8.42 6.11 7.26
C TRP A 109 -9.51 6.39 6.21
N SER A 110 -10.36 5.41 5.92
CA SER A 110 -11.43 5.57 4.90
C SER A 110 -12.45 6.63 5.33
N THR A 111 -12.79 6.71 6.61
CA THR A 111 -13.68 7.76 7.14
C THR A 111 -13.08 9.15 6.93
N SER A 112 -11.77 9.31 7.14
CA SER A 112 -11.07 10.57 6.87
C SER A 112 -10.96 10.89 5.38
N TYR A 113 -10.79 9.88 4.53
CA TYR A 113 -10.56 10.06 3.09
C TYR A 113 -11.85 10.33 2.31
N TYR A 114 -12.90 9.54 2.55
CA TYR A 114 -14.18 9.68 1.85
C TYR A 114 -15.14 10.67 2.53
N GLY A 115 -14.90 10.99 3.81
CA GLY A 115 -15.88 11.63 4.68
C GLY A 115 -16.84 10.59 5.29
N ALA A 116 -17.33 10.87 6.49
CA ALA A 116 -18.05 9.90 7.32
C ALA A 116 -19.26 9.26 6.63
N ASP A 117 -19.96 10.02 5.79
CA ASP A 117 -21.18 9.59 5.10
C ASP A 117 -20.94 8.88 3.76
N ASN A 118 -19.71 8.89 3.24
CA ASN A 118 -19.38 8.31 1.92
C ASN A 118 -18.42 7.12 1.99
N VAL A 119 -18.24 6.52 3.17
CA VAL A 119 -17.33 5.39 3.35
C VAL A 119 -17.86 4.15 2.61
N PRO A 120 -17.07 3.52 1.72
CA PRO A 120 -17.47 2.28 1.06
C PRO A 120 -17.84 1.18 2.06
N PRO A 121 -18.83 0.32 1.75
CA PRO A 121 -19.34 -0.66 2.70
C PRO A 121 -18.35 -1.79 3.03
N ASN A 122 -17.42 -2.11 2.12
CA ASN A 122 -16.43 -3.17 2.31
C ASN A 122 -15.02 -2.58 2.39
N LEU A 123 -14.45 -2.53 3.60
CA LEU A 123 -13.10 -1.98 3.80
C LEU A 123 -12.00 -3.06 3.85
N ARG A 124 -12.31 -4.28 3.40
CA ARG A 124 -11.32 -5.37 3.32
C ARG A 124 -10.42 -5.13 2.13
N GLY A 125 -9.15 -4.84 2.37
CA GLY A 125 -8.17 -4.76 1.28
C GLY A 125 -7.66 -6.13 0.88
N ASN A 126 -7.27 -6.28 -0.38
CA ASN A 126 -6.72 -7.53 -0.91
C ASN A 126 -5.54 -7.33 -1.87
N VAL A 127 -5.23 -6.07 -2.23
CA VAL A 127 -4.08 -5.73 -3.07
C VAL A 127 -3.37 -4.50 -2.48
N LEU A 128 -2.13 -4.66 -2.02
CA LEU A 128 -1.27 -3.54 -1.60
C LEU A 128 -0.30 -3.20 -2.74
N ILE A 129 -0.12 -1.92 -3.05
CA ILE A 129 0.73 -1.46 -4.16
C ILE A 129 1.67 -0.35 -3.71
N VAL A 130 2.96 -0.45 -4.05
CA VAL A 130 3.93 0.65 -4.04
C VAL A 130 3.82 1.40 -5.37
N GLN A 131 3.26 2.61 -5.32
CA GLN A 131 2.93 3.38 -6.52
C GLN A 131 4.10 4.24 -7.01
N ASN A 132 4.05 4.61 -8.29
CA ASN A 132 5.09 5.42 -8.94
C ASN A 132 5.14 6.88 -8.47
N ASP A 133 4.19 7.31 -7.65
CA ASP A 133 4.10 8.65 -7.06
C ASP A 133 4.62 8.68 -5.61
N GLY A 134 5.13 7.56 -5.09
CA GLY A 134 5.63 7.44 -3.74
C GLY A 134 4.58 7.05 -2.69
N ASN A 135 3.34 6.76 -3.10
CA ASN A 135 2.32 6.29 -2.19
C ASN A 135 2.36 4.76 -2.00
N LEU A 136 2.02 4.29 -0.81
CA LEU A 136 1.73 2.89 -0.53
C LEU A 136 0.24 2.75 -0.26
N VAL A 137 -0.48 2.01 -1.11
CA VAL A 137 -1.95 1.99 -1.08
C VAL A 137 -2.49 0.58 -1.04
N LEU A 138 -3.37 0.33 -0.08
CA LEU A 138 -4.16 -0.90 0.02
C LEU A 138 -5.52 -0.68 -0.66
N TYR A 139 -5.81 -1.48 -1.67
CA TYR A 139 -7.06 -1.46 -2.41
C TYR A 139 -7.97 -2.62 -2.03
N ASN A 140 -9.28 -2.34 -2.01
CA ASN A 140 -10.30 -3.36 -2.24
C ASN A 140 -10.52 -3.51 -3.74
N THR A 141 -10.43 -4.74 -4.22
CA THR A 141 -10.67 -5.12 -5.62
C THR A 141 -11.74 -6.23 -5.73
N GLU A 142 -12.29 -6.65 -4.59
CA GLU A 142 -13.27 -7.74 -4.47
C GLU A 142 -14.71 -7.31 -4.80
N THR A 143 -14.94 -6.03 -5.06
CA THR A 143 -16.27 -5.48 -5.37
C THR A 143 -16.32 -4.98 -6.84
N PRO A 144 -16.45 -5.87 -7.85
CA PRO A 144 -16.34 -5.49 -9.25
C PRO A 144 -17.30 -4.37 -9.69
N SER A 145 -18.51 -4.34 -9.13
CA SER A 145 -19.53 -3.32 -9.43
C SER A 145 -19.16 -1.91 -8.97
N ALA A 146 -18.27 -1.78 -7.99
CA ALA A 146 -17.79 -0.49 -7.47
C ALA A 146 -16.46 -0.06 -8.10
N GLY A 147 -15.82 -0.94 -8.88
CA GLY A 147 -14.42 -0.77 -9.27
C GLY A 147 -13.46 -0.92 -8.09
N TRP A 148 -12.17 -0.64 -8.34
CA TRP A 148 -11.16 -0.66 -7.29
C TRP A 148 -11.22 0.65 -6.49
N TYR A 149 -11.11 0.55 -5.17
CA TYR A 149 -11.07 1.73 -4.30
C TYR A 149 -10.09 1.54 -3.14
N PRO A 150 -9.38 2.60 -2.72
CA PRO A 150 -8.44 2.51 -1.61
C PRO A 150 -9.20 2.36 -0.29
N VAL A 151 -8.66 1.52 0.60
CA VAL A 151 -9.18 1.33 1.96
C VAL A 151 -8.17 1.72 3.03
N TRP A 152 -6.91 1.93 2.64
CA TRP A 152 -5.84 2.52 3.44
C TRP A 152 -4.73 3.06 2.53
N ALA A 153 -4.01 4.11 2.97
CA ALA A 153 -2.78 4.57 2.31
C ALA A 153 -1.77 5.18 3.31
N SER A 154 -0.49 5.18 2.94
CA SER A 154 0.58 5.88 3.67
C SER A 154 0.45 7.41 3.60
N ASN A 155 -0.32 7.92 2.62
CA ASN A 155 -0.51 9.35 2.34
C ASN A 155 0.81 10.06 1.98
N THR A 156 1.64 9.39 1.18
CA THR A 156 2.96 9.88 0.73
C THR A 156 3.03 10.07 -0.78
N GLY A 157 1.89 10.24 -1.45
CA GLY A 157 1.84 10.48 -2.89
C GLY A 157 2.32 11.90 -3.26
N GLY A 158 2.94 12.02 -4.43
CA GLY A 158 3.42 13.31 -4.99
C GLY A 158 4.93 13.52 -4.90
N HIS A 159 5.71 12.46 -4.65
CA HIS A 159 7.16 12.50 -4.57
C HIS A 159 7.85 12.30 -5.91
#